data_AF-A0A7V9HKV6-F1
#
_entry.id   AF-A0A7V9HKV6-F1
#
_cell.length_a   1.000
_cell.length_b   1.000
_cell.length_c   1.000
_cell.angle_alpha   90.00
_cell.angle_beta   90.00
_cell.angle_gamma   90.00
#
_symmetry.space_group_name_H-M   'P 1'
#
loop_
_entity.id
_entity.type
_entity.pdbx_description
1 polymer ?
#
loop_
_entity_poly.entity_id
_entity_poly.type
_entity_poly.pdbx_seq_one_letter_code
_entity_poly.pdbx_strand_id
1 'polypeptide(L)'
;MRARFQLPDDASLRIRSNLPAKSHLPLDQPVSIESLLSDYVELQDPATRPQIHLLATFTTCPPEHEQLLSLASDDPEHVARYREVILTPRVSLLDVLETYPSCALPFNIFLEMLSPLRPRYYSISSSALADPRHCTATVGVVEGPARSGRGLYHGACACYLATTEAGATVSALIQAPSTPFRPPAEPLTPVIMVGPGTGVAP
;
A
#
# COMPACT_ATOMS: atom_id res chain seq x y z
N MET A 1 12.51 6.26 6.53
CA MET A 1 11.34 6.78 7.30
C MET A 1 11.61 7.19 8.76
N ARG A 2 11.93 6.30 9.73
CA ARG A 2 12.14 6.72 11.16
C ARG A 2 13.18 7.82 11.33
N ALA A 3 14.35 7.66 10.68
CA ALA A 3 15.39 8.69 10.65
C ALA A 3 14.92 10.01 10.04
N ARG A 4 14.03 9.96 9.03
CA ARG A 4 13.51 11.15 8.33
C ARG A 4 12.65 12.03 9.24
N PHE A 5 11.89 11.41 10.13
CA PHE A 5 10.99 12.10 11.07
C PHE A 5 11.53 12.11 12.51
N GLN A 6 12.76 11.64 12.74
CA GLN A 6 13.40 11.58 14.06
C GLN A 6 12.54 10.85 15.12
N LEU A 7 11.90 9.76 14.70
CA LEU A 7 10.99 8.98 15.53
C LEU A 7 11.76 7.96 16.39
N PRO A 8 11.54 7.89 17.72
CA PRO A 8 12.16 6.88 18.59
C PRO A 8 11.73 5.44 18.21
N ASP A 9 12.57 4.47 18.55
CA ASP A 9 12.33 3.09 18.08
C ASP A 9 11.11 2.41 18.68
N ASP A 10 10.82 2.69 19.95
CA ASP A 10 9.67 2.16 20.69
C ASP A 10 8.56 3.21 20.86
N ALA A 11 8.53 4.23 20.00
CA ALA A 11 7.54 5.28 20.13
C ALA A 11 6.13 4.77 19.86
N SER A 12 5.25 5.00 20.84
CA SER A 12 3.81 4.88 20.71
C SER A 12 3.18 6.26 20.54
N LEU A 13 2.22 6.39 19.64
CA LEU A 13 1.51 7.64 19.38
C LEU A 13 0.02 7.47 19.72
N ARG A 14 -0.63 8.59 20.04
CA ARG A 14 -2.09 8.67 20.13
C ARG A 14 -2.56 9.71 19.12
N ILE A 15 -3.34 9.27 18.14
CA ILE A 15 -3.87 10.14 17.09
C ILE A 15 -5.21 10.68 17.54
N ARG A 16 -5.40 11.99 17.43
CA ARG A 16 -6.68 12.67 17.70
C ARG A 16 -7.13 13.39 16.44
N SER A 17 -8.39 13.21 16.07
CA SER A 17 -9.00 13.94 14.96
C SER A 17 -9.88 15.05 15.50
N ASN A 18 -9.72 16.27 14.97
CA ASN A 18 -10.63 17.38 15.22
C ASN A 18 -11.81 17.40 14.22
N LEU A 19 -11.83 16.47 13.26
CA LEU A 19 -12.86 16.36 12.23
C LEU A 19 -13.85 15.23 12.55
N PRO A 20 -15.16 15.41 12.29
CA PRO A 20 -16.19 14.39 12.53
C PRO A 20 -16.18 13.22 11.53
N ALA A 21 -15.19 13.15 10.63
CA ALA A 21 -15.13 12.16 9.55
C ALA A 21 -14.57 10.80 10.03
N LYS A 22 -14.95 9.73 9.33
CA LYS A 22 -14.35 8.39 9.48
C LYS A 22 -12.87 8.46 9.09
N SER A 23 -11.98 8.47 10.08
CA SER A 23 -10.56 8.26 9.86
C SER A 23 -10.28 6.77 9.73
N HIS A 24 -9.34 6.41 8.84
CA HIS A 24 -8.81 5.06 8.74
C HIS A 24 -7.69 4.79 9.76
N LEU A 25 -7.25 5.84 10.47
CA LEU A 25 -6.21 5.76 11.49
C LEU A 25 -6.83 5.38 12.84
N PRO A 26 -6.08 4.69 13.71
CA PRO A 26 -6.55 4.33 15.04
C PRO A 26 -6.61 5.56 15.95
N LEU A 27 -7.82 6.11 16.12
CA LEU A 27 -8.05 7.30 16.95
C LEU A 27 -8.13 6.96 18.44
N ASP A 28 -7.67 7.89 19.27
CA ASP A 28 -7.83 7.92 20.73
C ASP A 28 -7.26 6.73 21.52
N GLN A 29 -6.50 5.86 20.85
CA GLN A 29 -5.79 4.74 21.45
C GLN A 29 -4.27 4.84 21.21
N PRO A 30 -3.42 4.35 22.14
CA PRO A 30 -2.00 4.17 21.86
C PRO A 30 -1.79 3.15 20.74
N VAL A 31 -0.98 3.52 19.74
CA VAL A 31 -0.53 2.62 18.67
C VAL A 31 0.98 2.78 18.49
N SER A 32 1.70 1.68 18.27
CA SER A 32 3.12 1.76 17.92
C SER A 32 3.28 2.33 16.52
N ILE A 33 4.40 3.03 16.27
CA ILE A 33 4.69 3.53 14.91
C ILE A 33 4.81 2.38 13.92
N GLU A 34 5.34 1.23 14.34
CA GLU A 34 5.43 0.05 13.49
C GLU A 34 4.05 -0.43 13.02
N SER A 35 3.14 -0.73 13.96
CA SER A 35 1.78 -1.16 13.61
C SER A 35 1.03 -0.11 12.80
N LEU A 36 1.21 1.17 13.13
CA LEU A 36 0.59 2.26 12.38
C LEU A 36 1.01 2.23 10.89
N LEU A 37 2.29 2.01 10.63
CA LEU A 37 2.86 2.03 9.28
C LEU A 37 2.72 0.71 8.52
N SER A 38 2.61 -0.42 9.23
CA SER A 38 2.43 -1.75 8.63
C SER A 38 0.97 -2.08 8.34
N ASP A 39 0.04 -1.64 9.19
CA ASP A 39 -1.32 -2.19 9.21
C ASP A 39 -2.39 -1.19 8.71
N TYR A 40 -2.13 0.12 8.79
CA TYR A 40 -3.16 1.15 8.56
C TYR A 40 -2.99 1.95 7.28
N VAL A 41 -1.76 2.14 6.80
CA VAL A 41 -1.47 3.09 5.71
C VAL A 41 -0.75 2.44 4.52
N GLU A 42 -1.00 2.95 3.33
CA GLU A 42 -0.35 2.53 2.09
C GLU A 42 0.84 3.45 1.78
N LEU A 43 2.05 2.90 1.84
CA LEU A 43 3.31 3.63 1.63
C LEU A 43 3.83 3.56 0.19
N GLN A 44 3.30 2.64 -0.63
CA GLN A 44 3.85 2.35 -1.96
C GLN A 44 3.07 3.02 -3.12
N ASP A 45 2.02 3.78 -2.81
CA ASP A 45 1.28 4.52 -3.82
C ASP A 45 2.11 5.70 -4.36
N PRO A 46 2.08 5.99 -5.68
CA PRO A 46 2.80 7.11 -6.26
C PRO A 46 2.33 8.43 -5.67
N ALA A 47 3.27 9.35 -5.41
CA ALA A 47 2.96 10.68 -4.91
C ALA A 47 2.05 11.42 -5.90
N THR A 48 0.93 11.95 -5.41
CA THR A 48 -0.02 12.73 -6.21
C THR A 48 0.44 14.19 -6.35
N ARG A 49 0.02 14.89 -7.41
CA ARG A 49 0.35 16.32 -7.59
C ARG A 49 -0.09 17.20 -6.40
N PRO A 50 -1.28 17.05 -5.80
CA PRO A 50 -1.65 17.79 -4.59
C PRO A 50 -0.73 17.52 -3.40
N GLN A 51 -0.30 16.27 -3.22
CA GLN A 51 0.66 15.92 -2.18
C GLN A 51 2.02 16.59 -2.43
N ILE A 52 2.51 16.59 -3.68
CA ILE A 52 3.76 17.25 -4.07
C ILE A 52 3.67 18.77 -3.87
N HIS A 53 2.53 19.39 -4.20
CA HIS A 53 2.29 20.80 -3.94
C HIS A 53 2.41 21.11 -2.44
N LEU A 54 1.82 20.25 -1.59
CA LEU A 54 1.92 20.40 -0.14
C LEU A 54 3.36 20.24 0.35
N LEU A 55 4.15 19.32 -0.21
CA LEU A 55 5.58 19.22 0.13
C LEU A 55 6.34 20.51 -0.17
N ALA A 56 6.02 21.19 -1.27
CA ALA A 56 6.64 22.46 -1.63
C ALA A 56 6.49 23.49 -0.51
N THR A 57 5.32 23.59 0.15
CA THR A 57 5.09 24.59 1.21
C THR A 57 5.94 24.37 2.46
N PHE A 58 6.47 23.16 2.67
CA PHE A 58 7.40 22.83 3.75
C PHE A 58 8.88 22.80 3.30
N THR A 59 9.16 23.17 2.05
CA THR A 59 10.51 23.10 1.46
C THR A 59 11.20 24.45 1.51
N THR A 60 12.37 24.49 2.16
CA THR A 60 13.10 25.74 2.45
C THR A 60 14.14 26.10 1.39
N CYS A 61 14.69 25.12 0.68
CA CYS A 61 15.68 25.33 -0.36
C CYS A 61 15.00 25.83 -1.64
N PRO A 62 15.30 27.05 -2.15
CA PRO A 62 14.66 27.60 -3.34
C PRO A 62 14.66 26.69 -4.58
N PRO A 63 15.79 26.03 -4.98
CA PRO A 63 15.77 25.15 -6.13
C PRO A 63 14.91 23.88 -5.92
N GLU A 64 14.87 23.32 -4.71
CA GLU A 64 14.01 22.17 -4.42
C GLU A 64 12.53 22.57 -4.46
N HIS A 65 12.21 23.74 -3.89
CA HIS A 65 10.86 24.31 -3.89
C HIS A 65 10.35 24.54 -5.33
N GLU A 66 11.15 25.15 -6.20
CA GLU A 66 10.80 25.36 -7.61
C GLU A 66 10.57 24.04 -8.37
N GLN A 67 11.41 23.04 -8.12
CA GLN A 67 11.23 21.71 -8.74
C GLN A 67 9.93 21.04 -8.30
N LEU A 68 9.58 21.11 -7.01
CA LEU A 68 8.33 20.56 -6.49
C LEU A 68 7.11 21.29 -7.07
N LEU A 69 7.16 22.63 -7.18
CA LEU A 69 6.09 23.41 -7.80
C LEU A 69 5.92 23.08 -9.29
N SER A 70 7.03 22.90 -10.02
CA SER A 70 7.00 22.43 -11.41
C SER A 70 6.29 21.08 -11.53
N LEU A 71 6.60 20.11 -10.66
CA LEU A 71 5.93 18.79 -10.66
C LEU A 71 4.46 18.84 -10.25
N ALA A 72 4.05 19.86 -9.50
CA ALA A 72 2.69 20.05 -9.02
C ALA A 72 1.80 20.86 -9.98
N SER A 73 2.38 21.56 -10.96
CA SER A 73 1.64 22.45 -11.87
C SER A 73 0.63 21.71 -12.76
N ASP A 74 -0.36 22.47 -13.26
CA ASP A 74 -1.34 22.04 -14.25
C ASP A 74 -0.89 22.34 -15.70
N ASP A 75 0.27 22.96 -15.91
CA ASP A 75 0.80 23.19 -17.25
C ASP A 75 1.02 21.84 -17.98
N PRO A 76 0.67 21.71 -19.27
CA PRO A 76 0.77 20.44 -19.98
C PRO A 76 2.18 19.82 -19.98
N GLU A 77 3.23 20.63 -20.08
CA GLU A 77 4.63 20.19 -20.02
C GLU A 77 4.99 19.64 -18.62
N HIS A 78 4.55 20.33 -17.58
CA HIS A 78 4.73 19.92 -16.19
C HIS A 78 3.96 18.65 -15.85
N VAL A 79 2.74 18.49 -16.39
CA VAL A 79 1.95 17.26 -16.26
C VAL A 79 2.65 16.08 -16.96
N ALA A 80 3.25 16.31 -18.12
CA ALA A 80 4.04 15.29 -18.81
C ALA A 80 5.27 14.89 -17.99
N ARG A 81 5.99 15.88 -17.44
CA ARG A 81 7.14 15.65 -16.55
C ARG A 81 6.76 14.88 -15.28
N TYR A 82 5.66 15.24 -14.62
CA TYR A 82 5.13 14.49 -13.48
C TYR A 82 4.83 13.03 -13.85
N ARG A 83 4.23 12.81 -15.02
CA ARG A 83 3.95 11.44 -15.49
C ARG A 83 5.22 10.64 -15.71
N GLU A 84 6.24 11.25 -16.27
CA GLU A 84 7.53 10.62 -16.54
C GLU A 84 8.32 10.34 -15.27
N VAL A 85 8.43 11.31 -14.36
CA VAL A 85 9.34 11.26 -13.21
C VAL A 85 8.69 10.63 -11.97
N ILE A 86 7.36 10.72 -11.82
CA ILE A 86 6.65 10.23 -10.63
C ILE A 86 5.72 9.06 -10.98
N LEU A 87 4.78 9.25 -11.89
CA LEU A 87 3.69 8.30 -12.09
C LEU A 87 4.15 6.99 -12.74
N THR A 88 4.93 7.07 -13.81
CA THR A 88 5.45 5.92 -14.57
C THR A 88 6.43 5.08 -13.76
N PRO A 89 7.42 5.66 -13.07
CA PRO A 89 8.32 4.93 -12.17
C PRO A 89 7.67 4.57 -10.83
N ARG A 90 6.47 5.08 -10.52
CA ARG A 90 5.76 4.89 -9.24
C ARG A 90 6.57 5.38 -8.03
N VAL A 91 7.13 6.57 -8.12
CA VAL A 91 7.85 7.22 -7.01
C VAL A 91 6.85 7.55 -5.90
N SER A 92 7.04 6.98 -4.72
CA SER A 92 6.12 7.13 -3.57
C SER A 92 6.26 8.51 -2.92
N LEU A 93 5.30 8.86 -2.04
CA LEU A 93 5.40 10.08 -1.24
C LEU A 93 6.67 10.10 -0.37
N LEU A 94 7.02 8.95 0.21
CA LEU A 94 8.24 8.80 1.00
C LEU A 94 9.49 9.01 0.12
N ASP A 95 9.50 8.46 -1.09
CA ASP A 95 10.61 8.66 -2.03
C ASP A 95 10.81 10.15 -2.35
N VAL A 96 9.73 10.88 -2.63
CA VAL A 96 9.82 12.32 -2.89
C VAL A 96 10.41 13.03 -1.66
N LEU A 97 9.91 12.73 -0.46
CA LEU A 97 10.38 13.34 0.78
C LEU A 97 11.85 13.03 1.10
N GLU A 98 12.35 11.85 0.71
CA GLU A 98 13.77 11.48 0.82
C GLU A 98 14.65 12.09 -0.29
N THR A 99 14.05 12.47 -1.43
CA THR A 99 14.75 13.18 -2.53
C THR A 99 15.00 14.65 -2.19
N TYR A 100 14.07 15.28 -1.47
CA TYR A 100 14.09 16.70 -1.13
C TYR A 100 14.35 16.89 0.37
N PRO A 101 15.63 16.85 0.82
CA PRO A 101 15.97 16.85 2.23
C PRO A 101 15.62 18.17 2.93
N SER A 102 15.50 19.29 2.20
CA SER A 102 15.13 20.58 2.79
C SER A 102 13.64 20.71 3.13
N CYS A 103 12.82 19.74 2.69
CA CYS A 103 11.41 19.65 3.05
C CYS A 103 11.27 19.22 4.53
N ALA A 104 10.82 20.12 5.39
CA ALA A 104 10.62 19.88 6.81
C ALA A 104 9.15 19.49 7.12
N LEU A 105 8.61 18.51 6.39
CA LEU A 105 7.23 18.07 6.55
C LEU A 105 7.01 17.46 7.96
N PRO A 106 6.02 17.94 8.74
CA PRO A 106 5.64 17.30 10.01
C PRO A 106 5.06 15.91 9.81
N PHE A 107 5.36 14.98 10.73
CA PHE A 107 4.93 13.59 10.62
C PHE A 107 3.41 13.40 10.61
N ASN A 108 2.67 14.21 11.36
CA ASN A 108 1.19 14.16 11.36
C ASN A 108 0.61 14.51 9.99
N ILE A 109 1.17 15.51 9.30
CA ILE A 109 0.73 15.89 7.95
C ILE A 109 1.07 14.77 6.96
N PHE A 110 2.25 14.16 7.08
CA PHE A 110 2.61 13.00 6.27
C PHE A 110 1.59 11.87 6.43
N LEU A 111 1.21 11.52 7.66
CA LEU A 111 0.22 10.48 7.94
C LEU A 111 -1.16 10.82 7.35
N GLU A 112 -1.60 12.07 7.46
CA GLU A 112 -2.87 12.53 6.89
C GLU A 112 -2.92 12.43 5.35
N MET A 113 -1.76 12.51 4.69
CA MET A 113 -1.65 12.39 3.24
C MET A 113 -1.72 10.94 2.74
N LEU A 114 -1.54 9.94 3.61
CA LEU A 114 -1.51 8.54 3.20
C LEU A 114 -2.92 7.96 3.01
N SER A 115 -3.04 7.07 2.03
CA SER A 115 -4.24 6.27 1.83
C SER A 115 -4.31 5.13 2.85
N PRO A 116 -5.50 4.62 3.18
CA PRO A 116 -5.63 3.42 3.98
C PRO A 116 -5.02 2.20 3.28
N LEU A 117 -4.42 1.31 4.06
CA LEU A 117 -4.01 0.01 3.56
C LEU A 117 -5.24 -0.80 3.15
N ARG A 118 -5.25 -1.28 1.91
CA ARG A 118 -6.38 -2.02 1.33
C ARG A 118 -6.20 -3.54 1.51
N PRO A 119 -7.28 -4.31 1.78
CA PRO A 119 -7.21 -5.75 1.75
C PRO A 119 -6.86 -6.25 0.33
N ARG A 120 -6.09 -7.33 0.26
CA ARG A 120 -5.76 -8.02 -0.99
C ARG A 120 -6.57 -9.31 -1.08
N TYR A 121 -7.26 -9.51 -2.20
CA TYR A 121 -8.12 -10.65 -2.42
C TYR A 121 -7.36 -11.74 -3.19
N TYR A 122 -7.53 -12.98 -2.75
CA TYR A 122 -7.01 -14.18 -3.38
C TYR A 122 -8.15 -15.18 -3.58
N SER A 123 -8.07 -15.98 -4.64
CA SER A 123 -8.96 -17.12 -4.82
C SER A 123 -8.65 -18.19 -3.78
N ILE A 124 -9.69 -18.70 -3.12
CA ILE A 124 -9.57 -19.86 -2.22
C ILE A 124 -9.18 -21.08 -3.06
N SER A 125 -8.11 -21.77 -2.67
CA SER A 125 -7.57 -22.94 -3.38
C SER A 125 -7.81 -24.27 -2.67
N SER A 126 -8.75 -24.29 -1.72
CA SER A 126 -9.24 -25.50 -1.07
C SER A 126 -10.76 -25.63 -1.21
N SER A 127 -11.26 -26.86 -1.04
CA SER A 127 -12.69 -27.13 -0.98
C SER A 127 -13.14 -27.30 0.46
N ALA A 128 -14.17 -26.56 0.86
CA ALA A 128 -14.81 -26.74 2.17
C ALA A 128 -15.50 -28.11 2.33
N LEU A 129 -15.71 -28.85 1.24
CA LEU A 129 -16.17 -30.25 1.28
C LEU A 129 -15.05 -31.21 1.76
N ALA A 130 -13.78 -30.85 1.56
CA ALA A 130 -12.64 -31.65 2.00
C ALA A 130 -12.32 -31.38 3.49
N ASP A 131 -12.19 -30.10 3.87
CA ASP A 131 -12.12 -29.69 5.28
C ASP A 131 -12.68 -28.26 5.44
N PRO A 132 -13.83 -28.09 6.12
CA PRO A 132 -14.43 -26.77 6.32
C PRO A 132 -13.62 -25.86 7.27
N ARG A 133 -12.62 -26.39 7.97
CA ARG A 133 -11.75 -25.63 8.88
C ARG A 133 -10.42 -25.25 8.24
N HIS A 134 -10.16 -25.67 7.00
CA HIS A 134 -8.90 -25.43 6.32
C HIS A 134 -9.08 -24.67 5.01
N CYS A 135 -8.78 -23.37 5.06
CA CYS A 135 -8.75 -22.51 3.89
C CYS A 135 -7.31 -22.37 3.39
N THR A 136 -7.09 -22.55 2.09
CA THR A 136 -5.79 -22.32 1.45
C THR A 136 -5.89 -21.23 0.40
N ALA A 137 -4.78 -20.56 0.11
CA ALA A 137 -4.65 -19.61 -0.98
C ALA A 137 -3.32 -19.83 -1.72
N THR A 138 -3.37 -19.83 -3.04
CA THR A 138 -2.17 -19.86 -3.90
C THR A 138 -1.78 -18.43 -4.24
N VAL A 139 -0.66 -17.97 -3.68
CA VAL A 139 -0.20 -16.58 -3.80
C VAL A 139 1.08 -16.51 -4.61
N GLY A 140 1.08 -15.69 -5.67
CA GLY A 140 2.29 -15.33 -6.39
C GLY A 140 3.03 -14.23 -5.64
N VAL A 141 4.27 -14.48 -5.22
CA VAL A 141 5.11 -13.47 -4.57
C VAL A 141 5.50 -12.41 -5.58
N VAL A 142 5.30 -11.14 -5.23
CA VAL A 142 5.65 -10.00 -6.08
C VAL A 142 6.85 -9.31 -5.46
N GLU A 143 8.03 -9.61 -5.98
CA GLU A 143 9.30 -9.04 -5.54
C GLU A 143 10.20 -8.75 -6.73
N GLY A 144 10.96 -7.66 -6.68
CA GLY A 144 11.96 -7.34 -7.68
C GLY A 144 12.48 -5.91 -7.53
N PRO A 145 13.30 -5.42 -8.48
CA PRO A 145 13.76 -4.03 -8.47
C PRO A 145 12.58 -3.06 -8.50
N ALA A 146 12.60 -2.05 -7.63
CA ALA A 146 11.57 -1.03 -7.64
C ALA A 146 11.60 -0.24 -8.95
N ARG A 147 10.42 0.02 -9.53
CA ARG A 147 10.27 0.82 -10.75
C ARG A 147 10.78 2.27 -10.57
N SER A 148 10.87 2.74 -9.34
CA SER A 148 11.45 4.02 -8.97
C SER A 148 12.97 4.06 -9.13
N GLY A 149 13.61 2.91 -9.37
CA GLY A 149 15.06 2.74 -9.37
C GLY A 149 15.65 2.68 -7.95
N ARG A 150 14.80 2.66 -6.91
CA ARG A 150 15.23 2.72 -5.51
C ARG A 150 14.96 1.41 -4.78
N GLY A 151 16.01 0.61 -4.63
CA GLY A 151 15.96 -0.63 -3.85
C GLY A 151 15.02 -1.68 -4.46
N LEU A 152 14.44 -2.49 -3.59
CA LEU A 152 13.54 -3.58 -3.95
C LEU A 152 12.08 -3.19 -3.67
N TYR A 153 11.21 -3.56 -4.60
CA TYR A 153 9.77 -3.54 -4.40
C TYR A 153 9.32 -4.87 -3.83
N HIS A 154 8.59 -4.81 -2.73
CA HIS A 154 7.94 -5.95 -2.09
C HIS A 154 6.44 -5.73 -2.09
N GLY A 155 5.69 -6.62 -2.75
CA GLY A 155 4.24 -6.58 -2.74
C GLY A 155 3.72 -6.79 -1.32
N ALA A 156 3.07 -5.77 -0.75
CA ALA A 156 2.71 -5.70 0.67
C ALA A 156 2.14 -7.02 1.23
N CYS A 157 1.02 -7.51 0.69
CA CYS A 157 0.38 -8.72 1.20
C CYS A 157 1.09 -10.02 0.76
N ALA A 158 1.59 -10.09 -0.49
CA ALA A 158 2.19 -11.31 -1.01
C ALA A 158 3.52 -11.65 -0.32
N CYS A 159 4.38 -10.66 -0.11
CA CYS A 159 5.62 -10.84 0.64
C CYS A 159 5.34 -11.06 2.13
N TYR A 160 4.38 -10.35 2.73
CA TYR A 160 3.96 -10.60 4.12
C TYR A 160 3.54 -12.06 4.33
N LEU A 161 2.68 -12.60 3.47
CA LEU A 161 2.26 -14.01 3.56
C LEU A 161 3.43 -14.98 3.33
N ALA A 162 4.38 -14.63 2.46
CA ALA A 162 5.53 -15.49 2.17
C ALA A 162 6.56 -15.54 3.31
N THR A 163 6.67 -14.47 4.10
CA THR A 163 7.59 -14.40 5.25
C THR A 163 6.93 -14.73 6.58
N THR A 164 5.61 -14.90 6.60
CA THR A 164 4.86 -15.26 7.81
C THR A 164 5.16 -16.71 8.20
N GLU A 165 5.59 -16.92 9.45
CA GLU A 165 5.91 -18.26 9.94
C GLU A 165 4.66 -19.11 10.21
N ALA A 166 4.81 -20.43 10.10
CA ALA A 166 3.74 -21.37 10.44
C ALA A 166 3.31 -21.20 11.91
N GLY A 167 2.00 -21.10 12.14
CA GLY A 167 1.42 -20.87 13.47
C GLY A 167 1.19 -19.39 13.80
N ALA A 168 1.69 -18.45 12.99
CA ALA A 168 1.34 -17.05 13.12
C ALA A 168 -0.15 -16.81 12.80
N THR A 169 -0.72 -15.78 13.42
CA THR A 169 -2.09 -15.35 13.17
C THR A 169 -2.09 -14.27 12.09
N VAL A 170 -2.89 -14.48 11.04
CA VAL A 170 -3.12 -13.49 9.98
C VAL A 170 -4.57 -13.03 10.00
N SER A 171 -4.77 -11.72 9.84
CA SER A 171 -6.12 -11.15 9.73
C SER A 171 -6.63 -11.36 8.30
N ALA A 172 -7.77 -12.03 8.16
CA ALA A 172 -8.37 -12.33 6.86
C ALA A 172 -9.90 -12.23 6.94
N LEU A 173 -10.52 -11.96 5.80
CA LEU A 173 -11.96 -12.00 5.61
C LEU A 173 -12.30 -12.86 4.40
N ILE A 174 -13.44 -13.55 4.46
CA ILE A 174 -13.97 -14.30 3.32
C ILE A 174 -14.97 -13.40 2.61
N GLN A 175 -14.67 -13.08 1.35
CA GLN A 175 -15.53 -12.28 0.49
C GLN A 175 -16.17 -13.21 -0.56
N ALA A 176 -17.50 -13.17 -0.67
CA ALA A 176 -18.18 -13.82 -1.79
C ALA A 176 -17.80 -13.11 -3.11
N PRO A 177 -17.51 -13.86 -4.20
CA PRO A 177 -17.19 -13.25 -5.47
C PRO A 177 -18.42 -12.52 -6.05
N SER A 178 -18.19 -11.42 -6.77
CA SER A 178 -19.27 -10.65 -7.41
C SER A 178 -19.99 -11.46 -8.50
N THR A 179 -19.25 -12.34 -9.17
CA THR A 179 -19.77 -13.28 -10.16
C THR A 179 -19.71 -14.69 -9.55
N PRO A 180 -20.81 -15.47 -9.60
CA PRO A 180 -20.77 -16.85 -9.13
C PRO A 180 -19.70 -17.66 -9.88
N PHE A 181 -18.70 -18.16 -9.15
CA PHE A 181 -17.72 -19.13 -9.64
C PHE A 181 -17.91 -20.42 -8.83
N ARG A 182 -18.62 -21.39 -9.40
CA ARG A 182 -18.96 -22.66 -8.75
C ARG A 182 -18.92 -23.79 -9.78
N PRO A 183 -18.59 -25.03 -9.36
CA PRO A 183 -18.78 -26.18 -10.23
C PRO A 183 -20.27 -26.35 -10.60
N PRO A 184 -20.58 -27.06 -11.69
CA PRO A 184 -21.94 -27.45 -12.03
C PRO A 184 -22.62 -28.19 -10.87
N ALA A 185 -23.95 -28.07 -10.77
CA ALA A 185 -24.72 -28.73 -9.71
C ALA A 185 -24.71 -30.26 -9.85
N GLU A 186 -24.66 -30.77 -11.09
CA GLU A 186 -24.58 -32.20 -11.39
C GLU A 186 -23.11 -32.67 -11.48
N PRO A 187 -22.66 -33.58 -10.60
CA PRO A 187 -21.26 -34.01 -10.53
C PRO A 187 -20.73 -34.69 -11.80
N LEU A 188 -21.60 -35.23 -12.64
CA LEU A 188 -21.24 -35.89 -13.89
C LEU A 188 -21.10 -34.92 -15.07
N THR A 189 -21.44 -33.63 -14.89
CA THR A 189 -21.26 -32.62 -15.92
C THR A 189 -19.76 -32.44 -16.17
N PRO A 190 -19.26 -32.66 -17.40
CA PRO A 190 -17.86 -32.40 -17.71
C PRO A 190 -17.50 -30.94 -17.49
N VAL A 191 -16.34 -30.69 -16.88
CA VAL A 191 -15.81 -29.34 -16.65
C VAL A 191 -14.47 -29.20 -17.35
N ILE A 192 -14.28 -28.09 -18.06
CA ILE A 192 -12.99 -27.69 -18.63
C ILE A 192 -12.48 -26.51 -17.80
N MET A 193 -11.32 -26.69 -17.17
CA MET A 193 -10.67 -25.66 -16.37
C MET A 193 -9.41 -25.17 -17.09
N VAL A 194 -9.25 -23.85 -17.22
CA VAL A 194 -8.08 -23.22 -17.84
C VAL A 194 -7.52 -22.19 -16.87
N GLY A 195 -6.44 -22.54 -16.18
CA GLY A 195 -5.85 -21.72 -15.12
C GLY A 195 -4.32 -21.67 -15.19
N PRO A 196 -3.72 -20.78 -16.00
CA PRO A 196 -2.27 -20.64 -16.05
C PRO A 196 -1.72 -19.92 -14.80
N GLY A 197 -0.54 -20.33 -14.32
CA GLY A 197 0.12 -19.70 -13.17
C GLY A 197 -0.73 -19.79 -11.89
N THR A 198 -0.88 -18.67 -11.18
CA THR A 198 -1.77 -18.58 -10.00
C THR A 198 -3.26 -18.71 -10.35
N GLY A 199 -3.61 -18.72 -11.64
CA GLY A 199 -4.96 -19.02 -12.11
C GLY A 199 -5.43 -20.44 -11.83
N VAL A 200 -4.53 -21.34 -11.39
CA VAL A 200 -4.87 -22.70 -10.91
C VAL A 200 -5.54 -22.71 -9.54
N ALA A 201 -5.61 -21.56 -8.85
CA ALA A 201 -6.08 -21.48 -7.49
C ALA A 201 -7.53 -21.96 -7.29
N PRO A 202 -8.56 -21.37 -7.93
CA PRO A 202 -9.94 -21.74 -7.67
C PRO A 202 -10.39 -23.05 -8.34
#